data_AF-A0A9E3H4R7-F1
#
_entry.id   AF-A0A9E3H4R7-F1
#
_cell.length_a   1.000
_cell.length_b   1.000
_cell.length_c   1.000
_cell.angle_alpha   90.00
_cell.angle_beta   90.00
_cell.angle_gamma   90.00
#
_symmetry.space_group_name_H-M   'P 1'
#
loop_
_entity.id
_entity.type
_entity.pdbx_description
1 polymer ?
#
loop_
_entity_poly.entity_id
_entity_poly.type
_entity_poly.pdbx_seq_one_letter_code
_entity_poly.pdbx_strand_id
1 'polypeptide(L)'
;MRRPHGPAQSMDGVLDAVGGDLFGPCVEASRRNGVLSLVGAVAGSDVRFDAWSLIRPVTLTGYSSQTLDGPALCNAVTALADWLVRGVIKPPVRTHFPLAQAARAHALLERGGVTGRVLLVP
;
A
#
# COMPACT_ATOMS: atom_id res chain seq x y z
N MET A 1 10.01 -7.97 -22.23
CA MET A 1 9.62 -8.29 -20.83
C MET A 1 9.06 -7.01 -20.22
N ARG A 2 7.78 -6.95 -19.82
CA ARG A 2 7.19 -5.74 -19.22
C ARG A 2 7.75 -5.58 -17.81
N ARG A 3 8.32 -4.42 -17.49
CA ARG A 3 8.76 -4.12 -16.12
C ARG A 3 7.53 -4.10 -15.20
N PRO A 4 7.58 -4.72 -14.00
CA PRO A 4 6.45 -4.76 -13.07
C PRO A 4 6.13 -3.40 -12.41
N HIS A 5 6.86 -2.35 -12.77
CA HIS A 5 6.79 -1.01 -12.22
C HIS A 5 6.70 0.04 -13.34
N GLY A 6 6.26 1.24 -12.99
CA GLY A 6 6.18 2.37 -13.92
C GLY A 6 7.53 2.73 -14.55
N PRO A 7 7.54 3.50 -15.65
CA PRO A 7 8.79 3.95 -16.28
C PRO A 7 9.70 4.67 -15.29
N ALA A 8 11.01 4.60 -15.52
CA ALA A 8 11.98 5.24 -14.63
C ALA A 8 11.67 6.74 -14.48
N GLN A 9 11.77 7.24 -13.25
CA GLN A 9 11.61 8.65 -12.92
C GLN A 9 10.29 9.29 -13.38
N SER A 10 9.19 8.54 -13.34
CA SER A 10 7.88 8.99 -13.82
C SER A 10 6.86 9.23 -12.71
N MET A 11 7.08 8.72 -11.50
CA MET A 11 6.09 8.75 -10.42
C MET A 11 6.39 9.90 -9.44
N ASP A 12 5.41 10.78 -9.23
CA ASP A 12 5.44 11.81 -8.17
C ASP A 12 5.46 11.20 -6.76
N GLY A 13 4.74 10.08 -6.60
CA GLY A 13 4.61 9.36 -5.34
C GLY A 13 4.44 7.87 -5.56
N VAL A 14 4.99 7.08 -4.63
CA VAL A 14 4.90 5.61 -4.64
C VAL A 14 4.44 5.14 -3.26
N LEU A 15 3.40 4.32 -3.22
CA LEU A 15 2.96 3.61 -2.02
C LEU A 15 3.36 2.14 -2.16
N ASP A 16 4.34 1.70 -1.38
CA ASP A 16 4.86 0.33 -1.44
C ASP A 16 4.31 -0.50 -0.28
N ALA A 17 3.46 -1.48 -0.61
CA ALA A 17 2.94 -2.48 0.34
C ALA A 17 3.66 -3.84 0.21
N VAL A 18 4.60 -3.94 -0.73
CA VAL A 18 5.25 -5.19 -1.12
C VAL A 18 6.62 -5.31 -0.49
N GLY A 19 7.45 -4.27 -0.58
CA GLY A 19 8.84 -4.32 -0.13
C GLY A 19 9.66 -5.33 -0.93
N GLY A 20 10.65 -5.96 -0.27
CA GLY A 20 11.53 -6.95 -0.90
C GLY A 20 12.23 -6.44 -2.16
N ASP A 21 12.31 -7.31 -3.17
CA ASP A 21 12.93 -7.02 -4.46
C ASP A 21 12.21 -5.92 -5.27
N LEU A 22 10.95 -5.58 -4.94
CA LEU A 22 10.22 -4.52 -5.63
C LEU A 22 10.64 -3.11 -5.17
N PHE A 23 11.25 -3.01 -3.99
CA PHE A 23 11.57 -1.71 -3.40
C PHE A 23 12.55 -0.90 -4.28
N GLY A 24 13.63 -1.51 -4.76
CA GLY A 24 14.59 -0.84 -5.65
C GLY A 24 13.96 -0.31 -6.95
N PRO A 25 13.20 -1.12 -7.69
CA PRO A 25 12.39 -0.66 -8.82
C PRO A 25 11.43 0.50 -8.49
N CYS A 26 10.83 0.52 -7.30
CA CYS A 26 10.00 1.64 -6.82
C CYS A 26 10.83 2.93 -6.61
N VAL A 27 12.05 2.82 -6.07
CA VAL A 27 13.00 3.94 -5.95
C VAL A 27 13.38 4.48 -7.34
N GLU A 28 13.65 3.58 -8.31
CA GLU A 28 13.97 3.98 -9.69
C GLU A 28 12.79 4.67 -10.41
N ALA A 29 11.57 4.19 -10.18
CA ALA A 29 10.36 4.78 -10.75
C ALA A 29 10.05 6.18 -10.19
N SER A 30 10.51 6.48 -8.98
CA SER A 30 10.33 7.78 -8.33
C SER A 30 11.08 8.89 -9.05
N ARG A 31 10.36 9.95 -9.44
CA ARG A 31 10.96 11.12 -10.12
C ARG A 31 11.79 11.97 -9.16
N ARG A 32 12.51 12.97 -9.69
CA ARG A 32 13.18 13.98 -8.87
C ARG A 32 12.17 14.68 -7.95
N ASN A 33 12.49 14.80 -6.68
CA ASN A 33 11.65 15.28 -5.57
C ASN A 33 10.37 14.44 -5.34
N GLY A 34 10.33 13.20 -5.85
CA GLY A 34 9.24 12.27 -5.58
C GLY A 34 9.33 11.65 -4.18
N VAL A 35 8.24 11.06 -3.71
CA VAL A 35 8.14 10.44 -2.39
C VAL A 35 7.76 8.97 -2.50
N LEU A 36 8.58 8.07 -1.99
CA LEU A 36 8.22 6.68 -1.76
C LEU A 36 7.87 6.50 -0.29
N SER A 37 6.66 6.02 0.00
CA SER A 37 6.20 5.66 1.34
C SER A 37 5.97 4.16 1.43
N LEU A 38 6.74 3.49 2.30
CA LEU A 38 6.55 2.09 2.64
C LEU A 38 5.39 1.95 3.64
N VAL A 39 4.40 1.15 3.28
CA VAL A 39 3.19 0.88 4.09
C VAL A 39 3.03 -0.60 4.46
N GLY A 40 3.88 -1.47 3.89
CA GLY A 40 3.89 -2.90 4.15
C GLY A 40 5.03 -3.59 3.41
N ALA A 41 5.36 -4.80 3.83
CA ALA A 41 6.48 -5.58 3.30
C ALA A 41 6.08 -7.05 3.11
N VAL A 42 4.99 -7.31 2.35
CA VAL A 42 4.45 -8.68 2.18
C VAL A 42 5.44 -9.64 1.50
N ALA A 43 6.39 -9.12 0.72
CA ALA A 43 7.45 -9.90 0.07
C ALA A 43 8.74 -9.98 0.90
N GLY A 44 8.76 -9.45 2.13
CA GLY A 44 9.92 -9.44 3.03
C GLY A 44 10.44 -8.04 3.33
N SER A 45 11.06 -7.90 4.50
CA SER A 45 11.56 -6.62 5.04
C SER A 45 12.91 -6.18 4.46
N ASP A 46 13.71 -7.12 3.97
CA ASP A 46 15.03 -6.82 3.42
C ASP A 46 14.88 -6.22 2.02
N VAL A 47 15.48 -5.05 1.81
CA VAL A 47 15.40 -4.32 0.54
C VAL A 47 16.79 -4.09 -0.04
N ARG A 48 16.89 -4.09 -1.37
CA ARG A 48 18.12 -3.77 -2.11
C ARG A 48 17.81 -2.75 -3.19
N PHE A 49 18.65 -1.72 -3.28
CA PHE A 49 18.57 -0.70 -4.33
C PHE A 49 19.92 -0.03 -4.53
N ASP A 50 20.11 0.61 -5.69
CA ASP A 50 21.32 1.38 -5.99
C ASP A 50 21.33 2.70 -5.21
N ALA A 51 22.29 2.87 -4.29
CA ALA A 51 22.46 4.08 -3.51
C ALA A 51 22.71 5.33 -4.38
N TRP A 52 23.28 5.19 -5.58
CA TRP A 52 23.45 6.30 -6.53
C TRP A 52 22.09 6.89 -6.97
N SER A 53 21.00 6.13 -6.85
CA SER A 53 19.65 6.62 -7.10
C SER A 53 19.21 7.73 -6.13
N LEU A 54 19.87 7.86 -4.96
CA LEU A 54 19.59 8.90 -3.97
C LEU A 54 20.31 10.23 -4.24
N ILE A 55 21.29 10.27 -5.15
CA ILE A 55 21.89 11.54 -5.58
C ILE A 55 20.86 12.40 -6.30
N ARG A 56 19.91 11.77 -6.99
CA ARG A 56 18.67 12.44 -7.37
C ARG A 56 17.84 12.59 -6.09
N PRO A 57 17.43 13.81 -5.70
CA PRO A 57 16.66 14.00 -4.48
C PRO A 57 15.34 13.22 -4.59
N VAL A 58 15.18 12.23 -3.73
CA VAL A 58 13.97 11.42 -3.54
C VAL A 58 13.78 11.25 -2.04
N THR A 59 12.54 11.29 -1.57
CA THR A 59 12.23 11.04 -0.16
C THR A 59 11.80 9.59 0.01
N LEU A 60 12.53 8.83 0.82
CA LEU A 60 12.10 7.52 1.28
C LEU A 60 11.54 7.67 2.69
N THR A 61 10.29 7.27 2.90
CA THR A 61 9.59 7.37 4.19
C THR A 61 8.71 6.14 4.43
N GLY A 62 8.01 6.12 5.55
CA GLY A 62 7.01 5.10 5.86
C GLY A 62 5.74 5.70 6.45
N TYR A 63 4.66 4.92 6.42
CA TYR A 63 3.42 5.25 7.07
C TYR A 63 2.86 4.03 7.79
N SER A 64 2.38 4.23 9.02
CA SER A 64 1.57 3.25 9.74
C SER A 64 0.40 3.97 10.39
N SER A 65 -0.81 3.45 10.24
CA SER A 65 -1.96 3.97 10.96
C SER A 65 -1.83 3.79 12.48
N GLN A 66 -0.92 2.92 12.94
CA GLN A 66 -0.66 2.68 14.35
C GLN A 66 0.12 3.81 15.03
N THR A 67 0.70 4.74 14.26
CA THR A 67 1.39 5.91 14.82
C THR A 67 0.46 7.10 15.03
N LEU A 68 -0.81 6.99 14.63
CA LEU A 68 -1.79 8.06 14.80
C LEU A 68 -2.38 8.00 16.22
N ASP A 69 -2.49 9.16 16.86
CA ASP A 69 -3.29 9.30 18.08
C ASP A 69 -4.79 9.29 17.76
N GLY A 70 -5.63 9.24 18.80
CA GLY A 70 -7.09 9.22 18.65
C GLY A 70 -7.63 10.36 17.78
N PRO A 71 -7.28 11.63 18.06
CA PRO A 71 -7.69 12.76 17.23
C PRO A 71 -7.24 12.66 15.76
N ALA A 72 -5.98 12.32 15.50
CA ALA A 72 -5.46 12.20 14.14
C ALA A 72 -6.14 11.06 13.37
N LEU A 73 -6.36 9.92 14.02
CA LEU A 73 -7.08 8.79 13.41
C LEU A 73 -8.53 9.16 13.08
N CYS A 74 -9.25 9.80 14.01
CA CYS A 74 -10.61 10.29 13.78
C CYS A 74 -10.69 11.26 12.60
N ASN A 75 -9.75 12.21 12.52
CA ASN A 75 -9.67 13.14 11.39
C ASN A 75 -9.45 12.42 10.06
N ALA A 76 -8.52 11.46 10.02
CA ALA A 76 -8.24 10.68 8.81
C ALA A 76 -9.45 9.85 8.35
N VAL A 77 -10.11 9.15 9.29
CA VAL A 77 -11.30 8.34 8.99
C VAL A 77 -12.46 9.22 8.51
N THR A 78 -12.67 10.38 9.13
CA THR A 78 -13.73 11.32 8.75
C THR A 78 -13.50 11.84 7.32
N ALA A 79 -12.27 12.24 6.99
CA ALA A 79 -11.93 12.67 5.64
C ALA A 79 -12.17 11.57 4.58
N LEU A 80 -11.81 10.31 4.90
CA LEU A 80 -12.08 9.17 4.02
C LEU A 80 -13.59 8.91 3.85
N ALA A 81 -14.37 9.05 4.93
CA ALA A 81 -15.83 8.91 4.87
C ALA A 81 -16.46 9.99 3.98
N ASP A 82 -16.03 11.24 4.11
CA ASP A 82 -16.49 12.34 3.26
C ASP A 82 -16.15 12.10 1.78
N TRP A 83 -14.94 11.60 1.49
CA TRP A 83 -14.55 11.24 0.13
C TRP A 83 -15.37 10.08 -0.44
N LEU A 84 -15.76 9.10 0.39
CA LEU A 84 -16.65 8.02 -0.01
C LEU A 84 -18.04 8.55 -0.35
N VAL A 85 -18.63 9.39 0.51
CA VAL A 85 -19.97 9.98 0.29
C VAL A 85 -19.98 10.84 -0.97
N ARG A 86 -18.91 11.61 -1.20
CA ARG A 86 -18.75 12.45 -2.41
C ARG A 86 -18.38 11.66 -3.67
N GLY A 87 -18.10 10.37 -3.56
CA GLY A 87 -17.69 9.53 -4.68
C GLY A 87 -16.28 9.81 -5.22
N VAL A 88 -15.45 10.54 -4.47
CA VAL A 88 -14.04 10.80 -4.80
C VAL A 88 -13.24 9.50 -4.76
N ILE A 89 -13.57 8.62 -3.81
CA ILE A 89 -13.04 7.26 -3.72
C ILE A 89 -14.19 6.25 -3.75
N LYS A 90 -13.92 5.06 -4.26
CA LYS A 90 -14.87 3.95 -4.32
C LYS A 90 -14.37 2.80 -3.43
N PRO A 91 -15.25 2.13 -2.68
CA PRO A 91 -14.86 0.91 -1.99
C PRO A 91 -14.34 -0.13 -2.98
N PRO A 92 -13.32 -0.93 -2.61
CA PRO A 92 -12.87 -2.05 -3.44
C PRO A 92 -13.96 -3.14 -3.51
N VAL A 93 -13.78 -4.08 -4.44
CA VAL A 93 -14.57 -5.32 -4.49
C VAL A 93 -14.51 -6.04 -3.14
N ARG A 94 -15.64 -6.60 -2.71
CA ARG A 94 -15.79 -7.25 -1.40
C ARG A 94 -16.16 -8.71 -1.58
N THR A 95 -15.49 -9.58 -0.85
CA THR A 95 -15.87 -10.99 -0.69
C THR A 95 -16.41 -11.18 0.72
N HIS A 96 -17.65 -11.64 0.86
CA HIS A 96 -18.30 -11.79 2.16
C HIS A 96 -18.19 -13.24 2.65
N PHE A 97 -17.91 -13.40 3.94
CA PHE A 97 -18.02 -14.66 4.66
C PHE A 97 -18.87 -14.44 5.91
N PRO A 98 -19.73 -15.39 6.32
CA PRO A 98 -20.28 -15.38 7.67
C PRO A 98 -19.15 -15.36 8.69
N LEU A 99 -19.34 -14.68 9.82
CA LEU A 99 -18.35 -14.61 10.90
C LEU A 99 -17.97 -16.00 11.40
N ALA A 100 -18.94 -16.92 11.45
CA ALA A 100 -18.74 -18.34 11.75
C ALA A 100 -17.74 -19.05 10.80
N GLN A 101 -17.43 -18.47 9.64
CA GLN A 101 -16.49 -18.99 8.66
C GLN A 101 -15.16 -18.22 8.62
N ALA A 102 -14.80 -17.48 9.68
CA ALA A 102 -13.55 -16.72 9.74
C ALA A 102 -12.30 -17.56 9.39
N ALA A 103 -12.23 -18.80 9.85
CA ALA A 103 -11.11 -19.70 9.51
C ALA A 103 -10.97 -19.92 7.99
N ARG A 104 -12.07 -20.07 7.27
CA ARG A 104 -12.08 -20.22 5.81
C ARG A 104 -11.66 -18.91 5.12
N ALA A 105 -12.10 -17.77 5.63
CA ALA A 105 -11.69 -16.46 5.14
C ALA A 105 -10.18 -16.23 5.29
N HIS A 106 -9.59 -16.60 6.43
CA HIS A 106 -8.14 -16.51 6.65
C HIS A 106 -7.35 -17.48 5.74
N ALA A 107 -7.78 -18.74 5.64
CA ALA A 107 -7.15 -19.70 4.74
C ALA A 107 -7.19 -19.26 3.27
N LEU A 108 -8.20 -18.48 2.85
CA LEU A 108 -8.25 -17.86 1.53
C LEU A 108 -7.18 -16.77 1.37
N LEU A 109 -7.01 -15.90 2.38
CA LEU A 109 -6.01 -14.83 2.36
C LEU A 109 -4.58 -15.39 2.34
N GLU A 110 -4.31 -16.41 3.14
CA GLU A 110 -2.99 -17.07 3.22
C GLU A 110 -2.57 -17.73 1.90
N ARG A 111 -3.53 -18.24 1.13
CA ARG A 111 -3.27 -18.79 -0.22
C ARG A 111 -2.87 -17.71 -1.24
N GLY A 112 -3.07 -16.43 -0.91
CA GLY A 112 -2.82 -15.30 -1.82
C GLY A 112 -3.85 -15.18 -2.95
N GLY A 113 -3.62 -14.23 -3.86
CA GLY A 113 -4.46 -14.02 -5.05
C GLY A 113 -5.83 -13.37 -4.79
N VAL A 114 -6.10 -12.95 -3.56
CA VAL A 114 -7.32 -12.22 -3.21
C VAL A 114 -7.24 -10.79 -3.71
N THR A 115 -8.20 -10.41 -4.56
CA THR A 115 -8.39 -9.01 -4.98
C THR A 115 -9.46 -8.34 -4.11
N GLY A 116 -9.19 -7.13 -3.64
CA GLY A 116 -10.13 -6.33 -2.87
C GLY A 116 -10.08 -6.64 -1.36
N ARG A 117 -11.25 -6.72 -0.71
CA ARG A 117 -11.36 -6.92 0.74
C ARG A 117 -12.24 -8.12 1.08
N VAL A 118 -11.82 -8.90 2.07
CA VAL A 118 -12.65 -9.94 2.69
C VAL A 118 -13.37 -9.32 3.90
N LEU A 119 -14.69 -9.49 3.96
CA LEU A 119 -15.54 -8.98 5.03
C LEU A 119 -16.20 -10.15 5.77
N LEU A 120 -16.07 -10.15 7.09
CA LEU A 120 -16.82 -11.05 7.97
C LEU A 120 -18.13 -10.38 8.37
N VAL A 121 -19.24 -11.07 8.09
CA VAL A 121 -20.60 -10.59 8.36
C VAL A 121 -21.17 -11.38 9.55
N PRO A 122 -21.69 -10.72 10.60
CA PRO A 122 -22.25 -11.38 11.78
C PRO A 122 -23.31 -12.44 11.47
#